data_AF-A0ABD3MC08-F1
#
_entry.id   AF-A0ABD3MC08-F1
#
_cell.length_a   1.000
_cell.length_b   1.000
_cell.length_c   1.000
_cell.angle_alpha   90.00
_cell.angle_beta   90.00
_cell.angle_gamma   90.00
#
_symmetry.space_group_name_H-M   'P 1'
#
loop_
_entity.id
_entity.type
_entity.pdbx_description
1 polymer ?
#
loop_
_entity_poly.entity_id
_entity_poly.type
_entity_poly.pdbx_seq_one_letter_code
_entity_poly.pdbx_strand_id
1 'polypeptide(L)'
;LTLTKRTEACEDNVPNISSKRRRSWEESYELLCAYKEKYGHHHISQSEKPLGPWINRQRIEHAKYLLREEMIRNEGGNNKVGDRQLPNTSMTAERKKLLDEFGFVWDAMGQTWDTRYNELCEFRKSNGHCVVPRSNGRLGAWVEKQRIEYKKYQQAKHDDDRKEGSDTPTSILTEARVTRLNEIGFVWDVREKQFEQKLGQLRIFKEMNGHIDPRFMNGSLALWVRKYRQQYRKYLDASVRKNVDSEVLTSILPENRRIALENVGFSASMFDEPRTRPVGNRRASWEERYEELEEYKAEHGHCLVPKNYGPLGSWVRAQRHVMKEKGDMGSPFEDGGQLSNERVQRLNRLGFVWDVHQWQWDQAYNELLQFKEKHNHTNVPMSYGGLGLWVFNQRSDYNAYKKGKQSGMTPARLELLQKIGFVFDLGQRITSEADARWQARLNELKEYEEKWGTLQVKQSHNLTLYNWCQHQRAMLQRKQLKKEREDALRSLGFLNP
;
A
#
# COMPACT_ATOMS: atom_id res chain seq x y z
N LEU A 1 59.48 14.89 44.75
CA LEU A 1 58.18 15.09 45.43
C LEU A 1 57.10 14.98 44.35
N THR A 2 56.55 13.81 43.97
CA THR A 2 55.49 13.00 44.64
C THR A 2 54.21 13.83 44.92
N LEU A 3 52.95 13.46 44.60
CA LEU A 3 52.25 12.18 44.33
C LEU A 3 50.95 12.46 43.50
N THR A 4 50.67 11.76 42.40
CA THR A 4 49.68 10.66 42.16
C THR A 4 48.30 10.65 42.86
N LYS A 5 47.23 10.41 42.05
CA LYS A 5 46.11 9.42 42.18
C LYS A 5 45.16 9.62 40.97
N ARG A 6 44.98 8.73 39.98
CA ARG A 6 44.34 7.38 39.88
C ARG A 6 42.84 7.36 40.25
N THR A 7 41.98 7.14 39.23
CA THR A 7 40.72 6.33 39.22
C THR A 7 40.26 6.29 37.75
N GLU A 8 40.53 5.24 36.98
CA GLU A 8 39.78 3.97 36.84
C GLU A 8 38.47 4.10 36.06
N ALA A 9 38.40 3.30 35.00
CA ALA A 9 37.27 3.11 34.10
C ALA A 9 36.16 2.33 34.79
N CYS A 10 34.93 2.85 34.74
CA CYS A 10 33.74 2.07 35.08
C CYS A 10 33.30 1.27 33.85
N GLU A 11 33.70 -0.01 33.83
CA GLU A 11 32.89 -1.07 33.26
C GLU A 11 31.61 -1.20 34.10
N ASP A 12 30.51 -0.59 33.68
CA ASP A 12 29.21 -0.87 34.27
C ASP A 12 28.67 -2.19 33.72
N ASN A 13 29.08 -3.26 34.39
CA ASN A 13 28.22 -4.32 34.90
C ASN A 13 26.74 -4.20 34.47
N VAL A 14 26.37 -4.82 33.36
CA VAL A 14 24.95 -5.21 33.14
C VAL A 14 24.69 -6.37 34.11
N PRO A 15 23.86 -6.21 35.16
CA PRO A 15 23.63 -7.29 36.09
C PRO A 15 22.88 -8.39 35.34
N ASN A 16 23.47 -9.59 35.33
CA ASN A 16 22.82 -10.82 34.92
C ASN A 16 21.68 -11.14 35.92
N ILE A 17 20.51 -10.55 35.71
CA ILE A 17 19.31 -10.83 36.49
C ILE A 17 18.58 -12.01 35.83
N SER A 18 18.94 -13.20 36.29
CA SER A 18 18.15 -14.41 36.13
C SER A 18 16.78 -14.27 36.83
N SER A 19 15.75 -14.02 36.02
CA SER A 19 14.32 -14.38 36.16
C SER A 19 13.66 -14.47 37.56
N LYS A 20 12.82 -13.47 37.89
CA LYS A 20 11.43 -13.58 38.44
C LYS A 20 10.88 -12.32 39.14
N ARG A 21 11.55 -11.16 39.12
CA ARG A 21 10.93 -9.92 39.65
C ARG A 21 9.97 -9.29 38.63
N ARG A 22 8.71 -9.07 39.02
CA ARG A 22 7.73 -8.32 38.23
C ARG A 22 8.13 -6.85 38.27
N ARG A 23 8.36 -6.22 37.10
CA ARG A 23 8.73 -4.80 37.01
C ARG A 23 7.68 -3.91 37.67
N SER A 24 8.12 -2.88 38.39
CA SER A 24 7.24 -1.87 38.95
C SER A 24 6.61 -1.01 37.84
N TRP A 25 5.63 -0.18 38.22
CA TRP A 25 5.03 0.76 37.28
C TRP A 25 6.07 1.80 36.86
N GLU A 26 6.86 2.29 37.82
CA GLU A 26 7.88 3.32 37.66
C GLU A 26 9.01 2.83 36.75
N GLU A 27 9.52 1.61 36.95
CA GLU A 27 10.50 0.97 36.06
C GLU A 27 9.98 0.83 34.62
N SER A 28 8.67 0.58 34.47
CA SER A 28 8.06 0.44 33.14
C SER A 28 7.79 1.78 32.47
N TYR A 29 7.51 2.84 33.24
CA TYR A 29 7.36 4.21 32.76
C TYR A 29 8.73 4.78 32.34
N GLU A 30 9.79 4.54 33.11
CA GLU A 30 11.16 4.92 32.73
C GLU A 30 11.60 4.25 31.41
N LEU A 31 11.28 2.97 31.22
CA LEU A 31 11.52 2.28 29.96
C LEU A 31 10.74 2.91 28.80
N LEU A 32 9.52 3.38 29.05
CA LEU A 32 8.71 4.11 28.05
C LEU A 32 9.37 5.45 27.69
N CYS A 33 9.90 6.18 28.68
CA CYS A 33 10.63 7.42 28.46
C CYS A 33 11.91 7.20 27.65
N ALA A 34 12.74 6.23 28.05
CA ALA A 34 13.96 5.86 27.33
C ALA A 34 13.68 5.41 25.89
N TYR A 35 12.54 4.75 25.66
CA TYR A 35 12.09 4.39 24.31
C TYR A 35 11.81 5.63 23.45
N LYS A 36 11.05 6.61 23.98
CA LYS A 36 10.73 7.85 23.26
C LYS A 36 11.98 8.66 22.95
N GLU A 37 12.93 8.72 23.87
CA GLU A 37 14.22 9.37 23.65
C GLU A 37 15.04 8.68 22.55
N LYS A 38 15.08 7.34 22.56
CA LYS A 38 15.84 6.57 21.57
C LYS A 38 15.25 6.61 20.16
N TYR A 39 13.94 6.59 20.02
CA TYR A 39 13.26 6.43 18.72
C TYR A 39 12.51 7.68 18.25
N GLY A 40 12.47 8.75 19.06
CA GLY A 40 11.77 10.00 18.75
C GLY A 40 10.24 9.88 18.73
N HIS A 41 9.68 8.71 19.08
CA HIS A 41 8.24 8.48 19.10
C HIS A 41 7.83 7.58 20.28
N HIS A 42 6.56 7.69 20.69
CA HIS A 42 5.95 6.89 21.76
C HIS A 42 5.00 5.80 21.23
N HIS A 43 4.96 5.57 19.91
CA HIS A 43 4.16 4.49 19.32
C HIS A 43 4.91 3.15 19.43
N ILE A 44 4.46 2.29 20.34
CA ILE A 44 5.07 0.99 20.61
C ILE A 44 4.11 -0.11 20.17
N SER A 45 4.64 -1.07 19.40
CA SER A 45 3.85 -2.23 18.94
C SER A 45 3.45 -3.11 20.13
N GLN A 46 2.25 -3.71 20.07
CA GLN A 46 1.80 -4.66 21.07
C GLN A 46 2.73 -5.88 21.22
N SER A 47 3.46 -6.22 20.15
CA SER A 47 4.43 -7.33 20.12
C SER A 47 5.78 -6.98 20.78
N GLU A 48 6.04 -5.71 21.05
CA GLU A 48 7.34 -5.25 21.54
C GLU A 48 7.46 -5.45 23.04
N LYS A 49 8.25 -6.45 23.47
CA LYS A 49 8.45 -6.77 24.89
C LYS A 49 9.61 -5.95 25.47
N PRO A 50 9.50 -5.43 26.70
CA PRO A 50 8.40 -5.65 27.65
C PRO A 50 7.25 -4.62 27.60
N LEU A 51 7.36 -3.55 26.80
CA LEU A 51 6.48 -2.38 26.87
C LEU A 51 5.07 -2.61 26.30
N GLY A 52 4.91 -3.33 25.19
CA GLY A 52 3.62 -3.58 24.53
C GLY A 52 2.54 -4.14 25.46
N PRO A 53 2.79 -5.26 26.19
CA PRO A 53 1.86 -5.78 27.18
C PRO A 53 1.56 -4.82 28.34
N TRP A 54 2.55 -4.03 28.77
CA TRP A 54 2.38 -3.05 29.85
C TRP A 54 1.50 -1.87 29.41
N ILE A 55 1.69 -1.35 28.20
CA ILE A 55 0.88 -0.28 27.59
C ILE A 55 -0.59 -0.69 27.50
N ASN A 56 -0.86 -1.91 27.01
CA ASN A 56 -2.23 -2.43 26.97
C ASN A 56 -2.85 -2.55 28.37
N ARG A 57 -2.05 -2.94 29.38
CA ARG A 57 -2.51 -2.95 30.78
C ARG A 57 -2.86 -1.54 31.25
N GLN A 58 -2.07 -0.51 30.92
CA GLN A 58 -2.41 0.87 31.32
C GLN A 58 -3.74 1.34 30.73
N ARG A 59 -4.05 0.98 29.48
CA ARG A 59 -5.36 1.29 28.86
C ARG A 59 -6.53 0.64 29.58
N ILE A 60 -6.39 -0.63 29.98
CA ILE A 60 -7.42 -1.36 30.75
C ILE A 60 -7.61 -0.71 32.12
N GLU A 61 -6.53 -0.38 32.82
CA GLU A 61 -6.59 0.22 34.15
C GLU A 61 -7.14 1.65 34.11
N HIS A 62 -6.90 2.39 33.03
CA HIS A 62 -7.52 3.71 32.79
C HIS A 62 -9.02 3.62 32.51
N ALA A 63 -9.48 2.63 31.73
CA ALA A 63 -10.91 2.40 31.54
C ALA A 63 -11.63 2.12 32.86
N LYS A 64 -11.03 1.28 33.73
CA LYS A 64 -11.55 1.03 35.09
C LYS A 64 -11.53 2.29 35.96
N TYR A 65 -10.49 3.13 35.82
CA TYR A 65 -10.39 4.40 36.52
C TYR A 65 -11.51 5.36 36.12
N LEU A 66 -11.77 5.53 34.82
CA LEU A 66 -12.87 6.38 34.34
C LEU A 66 -14.23 5.89 34.84
N LEU A 67 -14.50 4.58 34.78
CA LEU A 67 -15.70 3.97 35.33
C LEU A 67 -15.84 4.25 36.83
N ARG A 68 -14.76 4.09 37.60
CA ARG A 68 -14.74 4.39 39.04
C ARG A 68 -15.06 5.88 39.30
N GLU A 69 -14.43 6.79 38.57
CA GLU A 69 -14.66 8.24 38.70
C GLU A 69 -16.08 8.65 38.31
N GLU A 70 -16.64 8.03 37.27
CA GLU A 70 -18.03 8.25 36.84
C GLU A 70 -19.03 7.78 37.90
N MET A 71 -18.81 6.59 38.48
CA MET A 71 -19.62 6.09 39.59
C MET A 71 -19.54 7.00 40.83
N ILE A 72 -18.35 7.51 41.17
CA ILE A 72 -18.17 8.45 42.29
C ILE A 72 -18.90 9.78 42.04
N ARG A 73 -18.83 10.29 40.80
CA ARG A 73 -19.42 11.57 40.40
C ARG A 73 -20.95 11.53 40.38
N ASN A 74 -21.53 10.40 39.99
CA ASN A 74 -22.98 10.22 39.92
C ASN A 74 -23.61 9.98 41.30
N GLU A 75 -22.85 9.55 42.32
CA GLU A 75 -23.40 9.08 43.60
C GLU A 75 -22.95 9.87 44.85
N GLY A 76 -22.44 11.10 44.68
CA GLY A 76 -22.34 12.04 45.81
C GLY A 76 -21.35 11.66 46.92
N GLY A 77 -20.22 11.02 46.57
CA GLY A 77 -19.04 11.01 47.43
C GLY A 77 -19.08 10.12 48.69
N ASN A 78 -19.91 9.07 48.73
CA ASN A 78 -19.87 8.09 49.82
C ASN A 78 -19.26 6.76 49.34
N ASN A 79 -18.39 6.14 50.15
CA ASN A 79 -17.57 4.97 49.78
C ASN A 79 -18.35 3.64 49.70
N LYS A 80 -19.67 3.67 49.52
CA LYS A 80 -20.56 2.49 49.40
C LYS A 80 -21.69 2.73 48.40
N VAL A 81 -21.66 1.99 47.29
CA VAL A 81 -22.69 1.92 46.25
C VAL A 81 -23.53 0.66 46.47
N GLY A 82 -24.42 0.65 47.47
CA GLY A 82 -25.20 -0.56 47.81
C GLY A 82 -24.33 -1.84 47.86
N ASP A 83 -24.78 -2.90 47.16
CA ASP A 83 -24.11 -4.22 47.05
C ASP A 83 -23.07 -4.32 45.89
N ARG A 84 -22.77 -3.22 45.18
CA ARG A 84 -21.86 -3.22 44.02
C ARG A 84 -20.49 -2.63 44.37
N GLN A 85 -19.46 -3.45 44.25
CA GLN A 85 -18.08 -3.06 44.56
C GLN A 85 -17.49 -2.14 43.48
N LEU A 86 -16.85 -1.03 43.89
CA LEU A 86 -16.17 -0.12 42.97
C LEU A 86 -15.08 -0.86 42.16
N PRO A 87 -14.89 -0.50 40.87
CA PRO A 87 -13.84 -1.10 40.05
C PRO A 87 -12.45 -0.91 40.69
N ASN A 88 -11.80 -2.01 41.05
CA ASN A 88 -10.43 -1.97 41.54
C ASN A 88 -9.48 -1.67 40.37
N THR A 89 -8.80 -0.53 40.45
CA THR A 89 -7.82 -0.07 39.45
C THR A 89 -6.51 0.32 40.13
N SER A 90 -5.42 -0.07 39.48
CA SER A 90 -4.05 0.34 39.82
C SER A 90 -3.66 1.68 39.19
N MET A 91 -4.52 2.26 38.34
CA MET A 91 -4.35 3.59 37.78
C MET A 91 -4.74 4.65 38.82
N THR A 92 -3.79 5.51 39.19
CA THR A 92 -4.03 6.65 40.10
C THR A 92 -4.10 7.97 39.30
N ALA A 93 -4.57 9.04 39.93
CA ALA A 93 -4.60 10.37 39.31
C ALA A 93 -3.20 10.84 38.88
N GLU A 94 -2.17 10.56 39.69
CA GLU A 94 -0.78 10.91 39.40
C GLU A 94 -0.25 10.11 38.20
N ARG A 95 -0.50 8.80 38.15
CA ARG A 95 -0.09 7.95 37.01
C ARG A 95 -0.78 8.36 35.72
N LYS A 96 -2.06 8.70 35.77
CA LYS A 96 -2.81 9.24 34.64
C LYS A 96 -2.18 10.55 34.17
N LYS A 97 -1.93 11.49 35.08
CA LYS A 97 -1.30 12.79 34.76
C LYS A 97 0.06 12.61 34.07
N LEU A 98 0.94 11.76 34.61
CA LEU A 98 2.25 11.47 34.02
C LEU A 98 2.16 10.87 32.61
N LEU A 99 1.17 10.03 32.35
CA LEU A 99 0.93 9.45 31.03
C LEU A 99 0.30 10.47 30.07
N ASP A 100 -0.61 11.32 30.55
CA ASP A 100 -1.18 12.43 29.76
C ASP A 100 -0.10 13.41 29.32
N GLU A 101 0.76 13.88 30.25
CA GLU A 101 1.88 14.78 29.97
C GLU A 101 2.92 14.15 29.04
N PHE A 102 3.09 12.84 29.10
CA PHE A 102 3.96 12.09 28.20
C PHE A 102 3.45 12.05 26.74
N GLY A 103 2.15 12.27 26.53
CA GLY A 103 1.45 12.10 25.25
C GLY A 103 0.96 10.66 25.04
N PHE A 104 0.64 9.93 26.10
CA PHE A 104 0.20 8.55 26.04
C PHE A 104 -1.15 8.40 25.32
N VAL A 105 -1.23 7.43 24.42
CA VAL A 105 -2.44 7.18 23.62
C VAL A 105 -3.32 6.14 24.32
N TRP A 106 -4.36 6.62 24.99
CA TRP A 106 -5.33 5.79 25.71
C TRP A 106 -6.22 4.96 24.79
N ASP A 107 -6.71 5.54 23.68
CA ASP A 107 -7.46 4.83 22.64
C ASP A 107 -6.62 4.70 21.36
N ALA A 108 -5.84 3.62 21.27
CA ALA A 108 -5.06 3.33 20.06
C ALA A 108 -5.93 3.07 18.83
N MET A 109 -7.13 2.52 19.02
CA MET A 109 -8.04 2.19 17.92
C MET A 109 -8.68 3.48 17.38
N GLY A 110 -9.04 4.41 18.27
CA GLY A 110 -9.48 5.77 17.96
C GLY A 110 -8.40 6.59 17.25
N GLN A 111 -7.17 6.61 17.78
CA GLN A 111 -6.07 7.32 17.11
C GLN A 111 -5.77 6.74 15.72
N THR A 112 -5.89 5.42 15.54
CA THR A 112 -5.77 4.79 14.22
C THR A 112 -6.90 5.24 13.28
N TRP A 113 -8.12 5.41 13.80
CA TRP A 113 -9.25 5.95 13.04
C TRP A 113 -9.02 7.41 12.65
N ASP A 114 -8.63 8.27 13.59
CA ASP A 114 -8.39 9.70 13.34
C ASP A 114 -7.22 9.92 12.36
N THR A 115 -6.16 9.11 12.45
CA THR A 115 -5.05 9.13 11.49
C THR A 115 -5.55 8.84 10.07
N ARG A 116 -6.34 7.77 9.90
CA ARG A 116 -6.90 7.40 8.58
C ARG A 116 -7.94 8.40 8.09
N TYR A 117 -8.71 8.98 8.99
CA TYR A 117 -9.63 10.07 8.68
C TYR A 117 -8.88 11.31 8.17
N ASN A 118 -7.77 11.68 8.80
CA ASN A 118 -6.94 12.80 8.35
C ASN A 118 -6.29 12.52 6.99
N GLU A 119 -5.77 11.32 6.76
CA GLU A 119 -5.30 10.87 5.43
C GLU A 119 -6.40 10.99 4.36
N LEU A 120 -7.65 10.64 4.71
CA LEU A 120 -8.80 10.81 3.80
C LEU A 120 -9.11 12.30 3.53
N CYS A 121 -8.99 13.17 4.53
CA CYS A 121 -9.14 14.61 4.35
C CYS A 121 -8.07 15.17 3.39
N GLU A 122 -6.81 14.74 3.52
CA GLU A 122 -5.73 15.10 2.60
C GLU A 122 -5.97 14.55 1.19
N PHE A 123 -6.43 13.31 1.09
CA PHE A 123 -6.83 12.71 -0.18
C PHE A 123 -7.92 13.54 -0.86
N ARG A 124 -8.96 13.94 -0.12
CA ARG A 124 -10.04 14.80 -0.64
C ARG A 124 -9.51 16.15 -1.11
N LYS A 125 -8.63 16.79 -0.34
CA LYS A 125 -8.02 18.07 -0.75
C LYS A 125 -7.28 17.96 -2.08
N SER A 126 -6.58 16.84 -2.29
CA SER A 126 -5.77 16.62 -3.50
C SER A 126 -6.59 16.15 -4.72
N ASN A 127 -7.67 15.40 -4.50
CA ASN A 127 -8.44 14.74 -5.57
C ASN A 127 -9.84 15.31 -5.78
N GLY A 128 -10.29 16.23 -4.91
CA GLY A 128 -11.65 16.81 -4.93
C GLY A 128 -12.76 15.86 -4.47
N HIS A 129 -12.46 14.59 -4.16
CA HIS A 129 -13.47 13.59 -3.77
C HIS A 129 -12.94 12.56 -2.77
N CYS A 130 -13.85 11.86 -2.08
CA CYS A 130 -13.53 10.79 -1.11
C CYS A 130 -13.58 9.36 -1.70
N VAL A 131 -13.62 9.20 -3.03
CA VAL A 131 -13.59 7.88 -3.67
C VAL A 131 -12.15 7.37 -3.74
N VAL A 132 -11.74 6.64 -2.70
CA VAL A 132 -10.39 6.05 -2.63
C VAL A 132 -10.38 4.62 -3.21
N PRO A 133 -9.55 4.32 -4.23
CA PRO A 133 -9.39 2.96 -4.74
C PRO A 133 -8.74 2.01 -3.72
N ARG A 134 -9.05 0.71 -3.77
CA ARG A 134 -8.42 -0.30 -2.91
C ARG A 134 -6.90 -0.39 -3.13
N SER A 135 -6.41 -0.04 -4.31
CA SER A 135 -4.97 0.04 -4.62
C SER A 135 -4.23 1.15 -3.86
N ASN A 136 -4.93 2.10 -3.22
CA ASN A 136 -4.35 3.15 -2.37
C ASN A 136 -3.93 2.61 -0.98
N GLY A 137 -3.39 1.39 -0.95
CA GLY A 137 -2.83 0.74 0.23
C GLY A 137 -3.75 0.74 1.45
N ARG A 138 -3.21 1.21 2.59
CA ARG A 138 -3.88 1.16 3.91
C ARG A 138 -5.12 2.07 3.96
N LEU A 139 -5.08 3.23 3.32
CA LEU A 139 -6.22 4.16 3.26
C LEU A 139 -7.37 3.55 2.45
N GLY A 140 -7.08 2.98 1.28
CA GLY A 140 -8.07 2.29 0.45
C GLY A 140 -8.77 1.14 1.19
N ALA A 141 -8.01 0.29 1.89
CA ALA A 141 -8.55 -0.79 2.70
C ALA A 141 -9.40 -0.27 3.88
N TRP A 142 -8.98 0.82 4.52
CA TRP A 142 -9.72 1.42 5.64
C TRP A 142 -11.05 2.05 5.18
N VAL A 143 -11.06 2.76 4.05
CA VAL A 143 -12.26 3.34 3.42
C VAL A 143 -13.28 2.26 3.07
N GLU A 144 -12.82 1.16 2.48
CA GLU A 144 -13.69 0.02 2.18
C GLU A 144 -14.29 -0.59 3.44
N LYS A 145 -13.49 -0.72 4.51
CA LYS A 145 -13.98 -1.18 5.81
C LYS A 145 -15.06 -0.24 6.37
N GLN A 146 -14.93 1.08 6.23
CA GLN A 146 -15.98 2.01 6.69
C GLN A 146 -17.30 1.77 5.96
N ARG A 147 -17.28 1.52 4.65
CA ARG A 147 -18.50 1.21 3.86
C ARG A 147 -19.17 -0.09 4.30
N ILE A 148 -18.39 -1.12 4.64
CA ILE A 148 -18.91 -2.39 5.16
C ILE A 148 -19.54 -2.20 6.54
N GLU A 149 -18.85 -1.47 7.43
CA GLU A 149 -19.34 -1.18 8.77
C GLU A 149 -20.59 -0.30 8.75
N TYR A 150 -20.70 0.63 7.80
CA TYR A 150 -21.90 1.44 7.63
C TYR A 150 -23.15 0.62 7.27
N LYS A 151 -23.01 -0.45 6.48
CA LYS A 151 -24.14 -1.36 6.19
C LYS A 151 -24.62 -2.06 7.46
N LYS A 152 -23.69 -2.51 8.31
CA LYS A 152 -24.03 -3.11 9.61
C LYS A 152 -24.68 -2.09 10.55
N TYR A 153 -24.15 -0.85 10.56
CA TYR A 153 -24.71 0.27 11.30
C TYR A 153 -26.16 0.56 10.86
N GLN A 154 -26.44 0.56 9.55
CA GLN A 154 -27.80 0.76 9.02
C GLN A 154 -28.73 -0.40 9.37
N GLN A 155 -28.29 -1.65 9.25
CA GLN A 155 -29.07 -2.82 9.66
C GLN A 155 -29.42 -2.78 11.15
N ALA A 156 -28.44 -2.44 11.99
CA ALA A 156 -28.66 -2.32 13.44
C ALA A 156 -29.61 -1.18 13.83
N LYS A 157 -29.77 -0.15 12.99
CA LYS A 157 -30.72 0.95 13.22
C LYS A 157 -32.14 0.60 12.77
N HIS A 158 -32.31 -0.41 11.93
CA HIS A 158 -33.60 -0.85 11.41
C HIS A 158 -34.25 -1.95 12.27
N ASP A 159 -33.45 -2.66 13.07
CA ASP A 159 -33.86 -3.66 14.06
C ASP A 159 -34.27 -2.97 15.39
N ASP A 160 -35.36 -2.19 15.39
CA ASP A 160 -35.88 -1.51 16.60
C ASP A 160 -36.57 -2.47 17.60
N ASP A 161 -36.59 -3.79 17.31
CA ASP A 161 -37.27 -4.85 18.08
C ASP A 161 -36.31 -5.80 18.84
N ARG A 162 -35.05 -5.41 19.08
CA ARG A 162 -34.16 -6.24 19.92
C ARG A 162 -34.43 -6.06 21.40
N LYS A 163 -34.97 -7.13 22.00
CA LYS A 163 -34.98 -7.41 23.45
C LYS A 163 -33.64 -7.03 24.10
N GLU A 164 -33.72 -6.26 25.18
CA GLU A 164 -32.61 -5.98 26.10
C GLU A 164 -31.85 -7.29 26.42
N GLY A 165 -30.54 -7.35 26.12
CA GLY A 165 -29.67 -8.46 26.54
C GLY A 165 -28.73 -9.08 25.50
N SER A 166 -28.62 -8.57 24.27
CA SER A 166 -27.60 -9.03 23.32
C SER A 166 -26.36 -8.12 23.33
N ASP A 167 -25.37 -8.46 24.16
CA ASP A 167 -24.14 -7.68 24.40
C ASP A 167 -23.08 -7.75 23.29
N THR A 168 -23.47 -7.58 22.03
CA THR A 168 -22.47 -7.34 20.95
C THR A 168 -22.80 -6.09 20.14
N PRO A 169 -21.94 -5.05 20.18
CA PRO A 169 -22.09 -3.90 19.29
C PRO A 169 -21.98 -4.36 17.84
N THR A 170 -23.07 -4.28 17.07
CA THR A 170 -23.17 -4.82 15.70
C THR A 170 -22.22 -4.12 14.71
N SER A 171 -21.79 -2.89 15.00
CA SER A 171 -20.79 -2.15 14.20
C SER A 171 -19.82 -1.36 15.07
N ILE A 172 -18.58 -1.22 14.59
CA ILE A 172 -17.55 -0.36 15.20
C ILE A 172 -17.70 1.13 14.82
N LEU A 173 -18.69 1.46 13.99
CA LEU A 173 -18.94 2.80 13.50
C LEU A 173 -19.94 3.52 14.42
N THR A 174 -19.48 4.56 15.10
CA THR A 174 -20.32 5.40 15.96
C THR A 174 -21.03 6.48 15.14
N GLU A 175 -22.14 7.01 15.63
CA GLU A 175 -22.87 8.13 15.00
C GLU A 175 -21.97 9.36 14.77
N ALA A 176 -21.11 9.69 15.73
CA ALA A 176 -20.12 10.76 15.58
C ALA A 176 -19.16 10.52 14.40
N ARG A 177 -18.72 9.27 14.17
CA ARG A 177 -17.85 8.92 13.05
C ARG A 177 -18.58 8.97 11.70
N VAL A 178 -19.84 8.54 11.68
CA VAL A 178 -20.71 8.67 10.49
C VAL A 178 -20.86 10.14 10.11
N THR A 179 -21.16 10.99 11.10
CA THR A 179 -21.35 12.43 10.91
C THR A 179 -20.10 13.09 10.34
N ARG A 180 -18.93 12.85 10.93
CA ARG A 180 -17.65 13.37 10.42
C ARG A 180 -17.36 12.94 8.98
N LEU A 181 -17.66 11.68 8.62
CA LEU A 181 -17.48 11.20 7.25
C LEU A 181 -18.48 11.88 6.28
N ASN A 182 -19.72 12.11 6.71
CA ASN A 182 -20.71 12.83 5.91
C ASN A 182 -20.30 14.29 5.63
N GLU A 183 -19.78 15.00 6.63
CA GLU A 183 -19.33 16.39 6.51
C GLU A 183 -18.25 16.59 5.45
N ILE A 184 -17.37 15.59 5.27
CA ILE A 184 -16.35 15.61 4.23
C ILE A 184 -16.85 15.10 2.87
N GLY A 185 -18.14 14.81 2.72
CA GLY A 185 -18.73 14.29 1.48
C GLY A 185 -18.32 12.85 1.17
N PHE A 186 -18.15 12.01 2.20
CA PHE A 186 -17.81 10.60 2.02
C PHE A 186 -18.93 9.86 1.26
N VAL A 187 -18.53 9.07 0.27
CA VAL A 187 -19.46 8.29 -0.56
C VAL A 187 -19.57 6.87 0.00
N TRP A 188 -20.69 6.59 0.68
CA TRP A 188 -20.99 5.28 1.26
C TRP A 188 -21.29 4.22 0.20
N ASP A 189 -22.06 4.57 -0.83
CA ASP A 189 -22.33 3.72 -2.00
C ASP A 189 -21.80 4.37 -3.28
N VAL A 190 -20.64 3.89 -3.73
CA VAL A 190 -20.00 4.35 -4.97
C VAL A 190 -20.80 3.94 -6.20
N ARG A 191 -21.44 2.77 -6.17
CA ARG A 191 -22.20 2.25 -7.32
C ARG A 191 -23.46 3.08 -7.53
N GLU A 192 -24.09 3.50 -6.44
CA GLU A 192 -25.26 4.40 -6.51
C GLU A 192 -24.86 5.78 -7.00
N LYS A 193 -23.76 6.34 -6.51
CA LYS A 193 -23.25 7.63 -7.02
C LYS A 193 -22.94 7.57 -8.53
N GLN A 194 -22.33 6.49 -9.01
CA GLN A 194 -22.07 6.29 -10.44
C GLN A 194 -23.36 6.12 -11.26
N PHE A 195 -24.36 5.43 -10.70
CA PHE A 195 -25.68 5.30 -11.33
C PHE A 195 -26.32 6.68 -11.53
N GLU A 196 -26.37 7.52 -10.50
CA GLU A 196 -26.94 8.87 -10.57
C GLU A 196 -26.21 9.77 -11.57
N GLN A 197 -24.87 9.71 -11.61
CA GLN A 197 -24.07 10.45 -12.59
C GLN A 197 -24.42 10.05 -14.03
N LYS A 198 -24.55 8.74 -14.30
CA LYS A 198 -24.91 8.24 -15.63
C LYS A 198 -26.36 8.56 -15.99
N LEU A 199 -27.26 8.53 -15.01
CA LEU A 199 -28.65 8.95 -15.19
C LEU A 199 -28.72 10.45 -15.54
N GLY A 200 -27.92 11.30 -14.88
CA GLY A 200 -27.79 12.72 -15.20
C GLY A 200 -27.27 12.95 -16.62
N GLN A 201 -26.22 12.23 -17.03
CA GLN A 201 -25.73 12.27 -18.42
C GLN A 201 -26.82 11.87 -19.43
N LEU A 202 -27.64 10.86 -19.10
CA LEU A 202 -28.76 10.45 -19.95
C LEU A 202 -29.86 11.53 -20.04
N ARG A 203 -30.12 12.27 -18.95
CA ARG A 203 -31.08 13.39 -18.96
C ARG A 203 -30.62 14.49 -19.91
N ILE A 204 -29.35 14.90 -19.80
CA ILE A 204 -28.74 15.89 -20.71
C ILE A 204 -28.82 15.39 -22.16
N PHE A 205 -28.46 14.11 -22.40
CA PHE A 205 -28.54 13.52 -23.73
C PHE A 205 -29.97 13.57 -24.30
N LYS A 206 -30.98 13.24 -23.49
CA LYS A 206 -32.39 13.31 -23.89
C LYS A 206 -32.81 14.73 -24.22
N GLU A 207 -32.42 15.71 -23.42
CA GLU A 207 -32.71 17.13 -23.66
C GLU A 207 -32.11 17.60 -24.99
N MET A 208 -30.90 17.16 -25.32
CA MET A 208 -30.22 17.54 -26.57
C MET A 208 -30.74 16.82 -27.82
N ASN A 209 -31.18 15.56 -27.69
CA ASN A 209 -31.46 14.70 -28.86
C ASN A 209 -32.95 14.30 -28.98
N GLY A 210 -33.78 14.58 -27.97
CA GLY A 210 -35.19 14.20 -27.94
C GLY A 210 -35.48 12.72 -27.67
N HIS A 211 -34.46 11.86 -27.59
CA HIS A 211 -34.59 10.44 -27.25
C HIS A 211 -33.54 9.99 -26.23
N ILE A 212 -33.77 8.86 -25.54
CA ILE A 212 -32.86 8.31 -24.53
C ILE A 212 -31.92 7.22 -25.06
N ASP A 213 -31.80 7.15 -26.38
CA ASP A 213 -31.14 6.04 -27.06
C ASP A 213 -29.80 6.41 -27.69
N PRO A 214 -28.70 6.36 -26.93
CA PRO A 214 -27.36 6.58 -27.45
C PRO A 214 -26.78 5.32 -28.13
N ARG A 215 -27.59 4.32 -28.54
CA ARG A 215 -27.11 3.03 -29.11
C ARG A 215 -26.12 3.19 -30.28
N PHE A 216 -26.13 4.33 -30.96
CA PHE A 216 -25.25 4.65 -32.08
C PHE A 216 -24.07 5.55 -31.72
N MET A 217 -24.05 6.09 -30.50
CA MET A 217 -22.87 6.74 -29.93
C MET A 217 -21.93 5.67 -29.36
N ASN A 218 -20.63 5.93 -29.45
CA ASN A 218 -19.62 5.13 -28.77
C ASN A 218 -19.19 5.89 -27.50
N GLY A 219 -19.33 5.26 -26.33
CA GLY A 219 -19.00 5.89 -25.05
C GLY A 219 -19.57 5.17 -23.85
N SER A 220 -19.10 5.55 -22.67
CA SER A 220 -19.47 4.90 -21.40
C SER A 220 -20.96 5.00 -21.08
N LEU A 221 -21.66 6.04 -21.56
CA LEU A 221 -23.13 6.20 -21.45
C LEU A 221 -23.90 5.18 -22.29
N ALA A 222 -23.48 4.92 -23.53
CA ALA A 222 -24.16 3.97 -24.43
C ALA A 222 -24.11 2.53 -23.91
N LEU A 223 -22.96 2.12 -23.38
CA LEU A 223 -22.80 0.83 -22.71
C LEU A 223 -23.68 0.73 -21.46
N TRP A 224 -23.75 1.81 -20.67
CA TRP A 224 -24.60 1.87 -19.48
C TRP A 224 -26.08 1.75 -19.85
N VAL A 225 -26.58 2.50 -20.84
CA VAL A 225 -27.97 2.41 -21.32
C VAL A 225 -28.26 1.01 -21.84
N ARG A 226 -27.37 0.40 -22.63
CA ARG A 226 -27.53 -0.98 -23.12
C ARG A 226 -27.67 -1.99 -21.97
N LYS A 227 -26.81 -1.89 -20.94
CA LYS A 227 -26.87 -2.73 -19.75
C LYS A 227 -28.22 -2.58 -19.03
N TYR A 228 -28.66 -1.35 -18.78
CA TYR A 228 -29.91 -1.10 -18.05
C TYR A 228 -31.14 -1.43 -18.88
N ARG A 229 -31.11 -1.31 -20.20
CA ARG A 229 -32.18 -1.83 -21.10
C ARG A 229 -32.31 -3.34 -20.97
N GLN A 230 -31.19 -4.07 -20.90
CA GLN A 230 -31.21 -5.52 -20.69
C GLN A 230 -31.77 -5.90 -19.31
N GLN A 231 -31.39 -5.18 -18.25
CA GLN A 231 -31.93 -5.41 -16.91
C GLN A 231 -33.43 -5.08 -16.83
N TYR A 232 -33.85 -3.95 -17.39
CA TYR A 232 -35.26 -3.54 -17.45
C TYR A 232 -36.11 -4.54 -18.22
N ARG A 233 -35.62 -5.08 -19.35
CA ARG A 233 -36.29 -6.15 -20.07
C ARG A 233 -36.45 -7.42 -19.23
N LYS A 234 -35.38 -7.86 -18.56
CA LYS A 234 -35.44 -9.02 -17.65
C LYS A 234 -36.44 -8.81 -16.52
N TYR A 235 -36.53 -7.58 -16.01
CA TYR A 235 -37.51 -7.20 -15.00
C TYR A 235 -38.94 -7.34 -15.55
N LEU A 236 -39.24 -6.77 -16.72
CA LEU A 236 -40.55 -6.90 -17.38
C LEU A 236 -40.92 -8.37 -17.66
N ASP A 237 -39.98 -9.15 -18.19
CA ASP A 237 -40.18 -10.58 -18.48
C ASP A 237 -40.43 -11.40 -17.20
N ALA A 238 -39.88 -10.97 -16.06
CA ALA A 238 -40.08 -11.60 -14.76
C ALA A 238 -41.38 -11.13 -14.10
N SER A 239 -41.72 -9.84 -14.19
CA SER A 239 -42.89 -9.26 -13.52
C SER A 239 -44.23 -9.77 -14.05
N VAL A 240 -44.26 -10.31 -15.27
CA VAL A 240 -45.46 -10.88 -15.89
C VAL A 240 -45.67 -12.36 -15.51
N ARG A 241 -44.69 -13.02 -14.87
CA ARG A 241 -44.81 -14.42 -14.45
C ARG A 241 -45.71 -14.54 -13.22
N LYS A 242 -46.58 -15.55 -13.19
CA LYS A 242 -47.39 -15.87 -12.01
C LYS A 242 -46.48 -16.29 -10.85
N ASN A 243 -46.75 -15.78 -9.64
CA ASN A 243 -46.06 -16.11 -8.38
C ASN A 243 -44.55 -15.76 -8.32
N VAL A 244 -44.12 -14.64 -8.93
CA VAL A 244 -42.75 -14.16 -8.75
C VAL A 244 -42.57 -13.48 -7.39
N ASP A 245 -41.49 -13.86 -6.71
CA ASP A 245 -41.05 -13.25 -5.44
C ASP A 245 -40.57 -11.80 -5.66
N SER A 246 -41.01 -10.89 -4.79
CA SER A 246 -40.59 -9.49 -4.77
C SER A 246 -39.08 -9.33 -4.61
N GLU A 247 -38.42 -10.24 -3.89
CA GLU A 247 -36.96 -10.24 -3.73
C GLU A 247 -36.24 -10.53 -5.05
N VAL A 248 -36.82 -11.39 -5.90
CA VAL A 248 -36.30 -11.68 -7.24
C VAL A 248 -36.39 -10.45 -8.13
N LEU A 249 -37.51 -9.72 -8.12
CA LEU A 249 -37.65 -8.48 -8.89
C LEU A 249 -36.65 -7.41 -8.43
N THR A 250 -36.51 -7.24 -7.11
CA THR A 250 -35.57 -6.30 -6.49
C THR A 250 -34.12 -6.63 -6.84
N SER A 251 -33.78 -7.92 -6.95
CA SER A 251 -32.44 -8.37 -7.36
C SER A 251 -32.10 -8.05 -8.82
N ILE A 252 -33.10 -8.06 -9.71
CA ILE A 252 -32.93 -7.80 -11.14
C ILE A 252 -32.76 -6.29 -11.38
N LEU A 253 -33.68 -5.50 -10.83
CA LEU A 253 -33.66 -4.05 -10.90
C LEU A 253 -34.30 -3.49 -9.63
N PRO A 254 -33.50 -2.91 -8.72
CA PRO A 254 -34.01 -2.28 -7.50
C PRO A 254 -35.06 -1.21 -7.83
N GLU A 255 -36.09 -1.13 -6.99
CA GLU A 255 -37.26 -0.28 -7.21
C GLU A 255 -36.91 1.20 -7.41
N ASN A 256 -35.99 1.73 -6.60
CA ASN A 256 -35.49 3.09 -6.73
C ASN A 256 -34.86 3.36 -8.12
N ARG A 257 -34.09 2.41 -8.65
CA ARG A 257 -33.48 2.53 -9.97
C ARG A 257 -34.49 2.36 -11.10
N ARG A 258 -35.48 1.47 -10.92
CA ARG A 258 -36.59 1.30 -11.87
C ARG A 258 -37.33 2.61 -12.07
N ILE A 259 -37.80 3.22 -10.98
CA ILE A 259 -38.52 4.50 -11.01
C ILE A 259 -37.65 5.59 -11.65
N ALA A 260 -36.38 5.67 -11.28
CA ALA A 260 -35.46 6.66 -11.83
C ALA A 260 -35.25 6.52 -13.35
N LEU A 261 -35.16 5.29 -13.86
CA LEU A 261 -35.06 5.00 -15.30
C LEU A 261 -36.36 5.33 -16.04
N GLU A 262 -37.51 4.97 -15.48
CA GLU A 262 -38.84 5.28 -16.03
C GLU A 262 -39.04 6.79 -16.14
N ASN A 263 -38.66 7.56 -15.12
CA ASN A 263 -38.72 9.02 -15.14
C ASN A 263 -37.86 9.65 -16.25
N VAL A 264 -36.72 9.05 -16.57
CA VAL A 264 -35.90 9.51 -17.70
C VAL A 264 -36.49 9.08 -19.03
N GLY A 265 -37.29 8.02 -19.06
CA GLY A 265 -38.11 7.64 -20.21
C GLY A 265 -38.07 6.17 -20.57
N PHE A 266 -37.46 5.28 -19.76
CA PHE A 266 -37.54 3.84 -20.00
C PHE A 266 -39.00 3.38 -19.95
N SER A 267 -39.44 2.60 -20.95
CA SER A 267 -40.80 2.06 -21.01
C SER A 267 -40.83 0.70 -21.72
N ALA A 268 -41.92 -0.05 -21.55
CA ALA A 268 -42.16 -1.31 -22.25
C ALA A 268 -42.19 -1.13 -23.78
N SER A 269 -42.78 -0.01 -24.26
CA SER A 269 -42.89 0.31 -25.69
C SER A 269 -41.54 0.43 -26.41
N MET A 270 -40.44 0.66 -25.69
CA MET A 270 -39.08 0.69 -26.26
C MET A 270 -38.60 -0.65 -26.84
N PHE A 271 -39.34 -1.73 -26.58
CA PHE A 271 -39.07 -3.07 -27.09
C PHE A 271 -40.08 -3.53 -28.15
N ASP A 272 -41.17 -2.78 -28.34
CA ASP A 272 -42.27 -3.09 -29.27
C ASP A 272 -42.01 -2.53 -30.68
N GLU A 273 -41.16 -1.51 -30.81
CA GLU A 273 -40.79 -0.96 -32.11
C GLU A 273 -40.06 -2.00 -32.98
N PRO A 274 -40.41 -2.11 -34.29
CA PRO A 274 -39.64 -2.90 -35.24
C PRO A 274 -38.17 -2.46 -35.18
N ARG A 275 -37.25 -3.40 -35.35
CA ARG A 275 -35.80 -3.13 -35.46
C ARG A 275 -35.50 -2.32 -36.72
N THR A 276 -35.92 -1.05 -36.77
CA THR A 276 -35.50 -0.13 -37.81
C THR A 276 -34.03 0.20 -37.52
N ARG A 277 -33.15 -0.36 -38.36
CA ARG A 277 -31.77 0.12 -38.42
C ARG A 277 -31.87 1.58 -38.89
N PRO A 278 -31.33 2.56 -38.17
CA PRO A 278 -31.10 3.85 -38.78
C PRO A 278 -30.19 3.60 -39.98
N VAL A 279 -30.54 4.22 -41.10
CA VAL A 279 -29.72 4.27 -42.30
C VAL A 279 -28.39 4.91 -41.91
N GLY A 280 -27.34 4.11 -41.74
CA GLY A 280 -26.01 4.62 -41.40
C GLY A 280 -25.14 3.64 -40.62
N ASN A 281 -24.69 2.57 -41.26
CA ASN A 281 -23.51 1.83 -40.79
C ASN A 281 -22.26 2.69 -41.03
N ARG A 282 -22.06 3.76 -40.25
CA ARG A 282 -20.80 4.51 -40.26
C ARG A 282 -19.92 3.91 -39.18
N ARG A 283 -18.75 3.38 -39.58
CA ARG A 283 -17.66 3.08 -38.64
C ARG A 283 -17.43 4.31 -37.77
N ALA A 284 -17.25 4.11 -36.47
CA ALA A 284 -16.95 5.20 -35.55
C ALA A 284 -15.79 6.03 -36.11
N SER A 285 -15.97 7.35 -36.14
CA SER A 285 -14.95 8.27 -36.60
C SER A 285 -13.75 8.26 -35.63
N TRP A 286 -12.61 8.80 -36.08
CA TRP A 286 -11.45 8.96 -35.21
C TRP A 286 -11.77 9.87 -34.01
N GLU A 287 -12.59 10.91 -34.22
CA GLU A 287 -13.00 11.86 -33.18
C GLU A 287 -13.79 11.17 -32.06
N GLU A 288 -14.76 10.33 -32.42
CA GLU A 288 -15.57 9.59 -31.43
C GLU A 288 -14.71 8.63 -30.58
N ARG A 289 -13.66 8.03 -31.17
CA ARG A 289 -12.73 7.17 -30.44
C ARG A 289 -11.74 7.95 -29.58
N TYR A 290 -11.40 9.17 -30.00
CA TYR A 290 -10.57 10.08 -29.24
C TYR A 290 -11.34 10.59 -28.01
N GLU A 291 -12.60 11.01 -28.15
CA GLU A 291 -13.47 11.38 -27.03
C GLU A 291 -13.66 10.22 -26.03
N GLU A 292 -13.87 8.99 -26.54
CA GLU A 292 -13.96 7.79 -25.69
C GLU A 292 -12.66 7.54 -24.88
N LEU A 293 -11.50 7.90 -25.45
CA LEU A 293 -10.22 7.85 -24.75
C LEU A 293 -10.06 8.97 -23.72
N GLU A 294 -10.61 10.16 -23.97
CA GLU A 294 -10.66 11.26 -22.99
C GLU A 294 -11.52 10.88 -21.78
N GLU A 295 -12.69 10.29 -22.01
CA GLU A 295 -13.54 9.73 -20.95
C GLU A 295 -12.78 8.65 -20.16
N TYR A 296 -12.13 7.73 -20.86
CA TYR A 296 -11.35 6.66 -20.22
C TYR A 296 -10.25 7.24 -19.32
N LYS A 297 -9.53 8.26 -19.80
CA LYS A 297 -8.51 8.96 -19.01
C LYS A 297 -9.12 9.69 -17.81
N ALA A 298 -10.26 10.34 -17.96
CA ALA A 298 -10.95 11.00 -16.84
C ALA A 298 -11.38 10.00 -15.76
N GLU A 299 -11.82 8.79 -16.15
CA GLU A 299 -12.23 7.74 -15.22
C GLU A 299 -11.04 7.03 -14.53
N HIS A 300 -9.97 6.75 -15.28
CA HIS A 300 -8.86 5.90 -14.81
C HIS A 300 -7.58 6.67 -14.48
N GLY A 301 -7.54 7.97 -14.76
CA GLY A 301 -6.37 8.83 -14.61
C GLY A 301 -5.29 8.62 -15.69
N HIS A 302 -5.47 7.69 -16.63
CA HIS A 302 -4.46 7.33 -17.63
C HIS A 302 -5.07 6.79 -18.93
N CYS A 303 -4.30 6.76 -20.02
CA CYS A 303 -4.72 6.23 -21.32
C CYS A 303 -4.35 4.74 -21.55
N LEU A 304 -4.04 3.97 -20.49
CA LEU A 304 -3.65 2.55 -20.58
C LEU A 304 -4.86 1.62 -20.74
N VAL A 305 -5.54 1.72 -21.88
CA VAL A 305 -6.73 0.92 -22.18
C VAL A 305 -6.38 -0.57 -22.35
N PRO A 306 -7.04 -1.50 -21.62
CA PRO A 306 -6.83 -2.93 -21.78
C PRO A 306 -7.19 -3.43 -23.19
N LYS A 307 -6.48 -4.45 -23.69
CA LYS A 307 -6.76 -5.06 -25.01
C LYS A 307 -8.22 -5.51 -25.14
N ASN A 308 -8.80 -6.05 -24.07
CA ASN A 308 -10.16 -6.59 -24.08
C ASN A 308 -11.24 -5.55 -23.75
N TYR A 309 -10.90 -4.25 -23.77
CA TYR A 309 -11.83 -3.14 -23.53
C TYR A 309 -12.69 -2.82 -24.77
N GLY A 310 -13.08 -3.85 -25.52
CA GLY A 310 -13.93 -3.72 -26.70
C GLY A 310 -13.34 -2.88 -27.85
N PRO A 311 -14.16 -2.06 -28.54
CA PRO A 311 -13.72 -1.27 -29.69
C PRO A 311 -12.61 -0.27 -29.39
N LEU A 312 -12.64 0.41 -28.22
CA LEU A 312 -11.59 1.33 -27.81
C LEU A 312 -10.23 0.63 -27.64
N GLY A 313 -10.21 -0.52 -26.97
CA GLY A 313 -8.98 -1.31 -26.81
C GLY A 313 -8.37 -1.74 -28.14
N SER A 314 -9.24 -2.09 -29.11
CA SER A 314 -8.82 -2.42 -30.48
C SER A 314 -8.30 -1.20 -31.23
N TRP A 315 -8.96 -0.04 -31.08
CA TRP A 315 -8.57 1.21 -31.70
C TRP A 315 -7.23 1.73 -31.16
N VAL A 316 -7.05 1.78 -29.84
CA VAL A 316 -5.80 2.15 -29.16
C VAL A 316 -4.64 1.28 -29.63
N ARG A 317 -4.87 -0.04 -29.75
CA ARG A 317 -3.88 -0.98 -30.30
C ARG A 317 -3.52 -0.63 -31.74
N ALA A 318 -4.51 -0.30 -32.58
CA ALA A 318 -4.27 0.09 -33.96
C ALA A 318 -3.45 1.40 -34.04
N GLN A 319 -3.72 2.40 -33.20
CA GLN A 319 -2.93 3.64 -33.16
C GLN A 319 -1.45 3.35 -32.85
N ARG A 320 -1.18 2.50 -31.84
CA ARG A 320 0.20 2.09 -31.48
C ARG A 320 0.90 1.32 -32.60
N HIS A 321 0.18 0.46 -33.31
CA HIS A 321 0.72 -0.30 -34.44
C HIS A 321 1.15 0.62 -35.59
N VAL A 322 0.25 1.54 -35.99
CA VAL A 322 0.51 2.50 -37.07
C VAL A 322 1.71 3.40 -36.73
N MET A 323 1.83 3.84 -35.47
CA MET A 323 2.97 4.64 -35.03
C MET A 323 4.30 3.86 -35.12
N LYS A 324 4.29 2.58 -34.75
CA LYS A 324 5.49 1.72 -34.82
C LYS A 324 5.92 1.48 -36.26
N GLU A 325 5.00 1.07 -37.14
CA GLU A 325 5.32 0.82 -38.56
C GLU A 325 5.83 2.06 -39.28
N LYS A 326 5.23 3.23 -39.04
CA LYS A 326 5.64 4.47 -39.69
C LYS A 326 6.89 5.09 -39.09
N GLY A 327 7.09 4.96 -37.77
CA GLY A 327 8.31 5.37 -37.08
C GLY A 327 9.53 4.60 -37.56
N ASP A 328 9.39 3.29 -37.81
CA ASP A 328 10.46 2.44 -38.32
C ASP A 328 10.79 2.73 -39.81
N MET A 329 9.81 3.22 -40.60
CA MET A 329 10.00 3.56 -42.01
C MET A 329 10.37 5.03 -42.29
N GLY A 330 10.42 5.90 -41.26
CA GLY A 330 10.76 7.33 -41.43
C GLY A 330 9.79 8.12 -42.32
N SER A 331 8.60 7.58 -42.60
CA SER A 331 7.64 8.15 -43.54
C SER A 331 6.79 9.25 -42.86
N PRO A 332 6.61 10.43 -43.47
CA PRO A 332 5.67 11.43 -42.99
C PRO A 332 4.24 10.87 -42.90
N PHE A 333 3.48 11.33 -41.90
CA PHE A 333 2.05 11.03 -41.82
C PHE A 333 1.29 11.92 -42.81
N GLU A 334 0.56 11.30 -43.74
CA GLU A 334 -0.31 12.02 -44.69
C GLU A 334 -1.50 12.69 -43.98
N ASP A 335 -1.88 13.87 -44.46
CA ASP A 335 -3.06 14.58 -44.00
C ASP A 335 -4.34 13.80 -44.34
N GLY A 336 -5.22 13.63 -43.35
CA GLY A 336 -6.43 12.80 -43.47
C GLY A 336 -6.21 11.30 -43.25
N GLY A 337 -4.97 10.82 -43.09
CA GLY A 337 -4.65 9.43 -42.80
C GLY A 337 -5.13 8.96 -41.42
N GLN A 338 -5.19 7.64 -41.20
CA GLN A 338 -5.66 7.02 -39.94
C GLN A 338 -4.95 7.56 -38.68
N LEU A 339 -3.70 8.00 -38.83
CA LEU A 339 -2.89 8.68 -37.81
C LEU A 339 -2.19 9.90 -38.46
N SER A 340 -2.88 11.03 -38.62
CA SER A 340 -2.25 12.27 -39.13
C SER A 340 -1.38 12.93 -38.05
N ASN A 341 -0.50 13.87 -38.43
CA ASN A 341 0.33 14.61 -37.48
C ASN A 341 -0.51 15.32 -36.39
N GLU A 342 -1.64 15.92 -36.79
CA GLU A 342 -2.57 16.56 -35.86
C GLU A 342 -3.14 15.56 -34.83
N ARG A 343 -3.54 14.37 -35.29
CA ARG A 343 -4.05 13.29 -34.43
C ARG A 343 -2.99 12.79 -33.44
N VAL A 344 -1.74 12.66 -33.89
CA VAL A 344 -0.61 12.32 -33.02
C VAL A 344 -0.40 13.40 -31.95
N GLN A 345 -0.42 14.69 -32.33
CA GLN A 345 -0.29 15.79 -31.39
C GLN A 345 -1.41 15.82 -30.35
N ARG A 346 -2.66 15.57 -30.76
CA ARG A 346 -3.81 15.48 -29.84
C ARG A 346 -3.65 14.33 -28.85
N LEU A 347 -3.28 13.14 -29.33
CA LEU A 347 -2.98 11.99 -28.46
C LEU A 347 -1.81 12.29 -27.49
N ASN A 348 -0.77 12.97 -27.94
CA ASN A 348 0.34 13.40 -27.08
C ASN A 348 -0.11 14.38 -25.99
N ARG A 349 -0.93 15.39 -26.34
CA ARG A 349 -1.51 16.33 -25.36
C ARG A 349 -2.40 15.61 -24.34
N LEU A 350 -3.11 14.57 -24.78
CA LEU A 350 -3.89 13.73 -23.89
C LEU A 350 -3.02 12.84 -22.99
N GLY A 351 -1.71 12.75 -23.19
CA GLY A 351 -0.84 11.86 -22.42
C GLY A 351 -0.97 10.40 -22.84
N PHE A 352 -1.26 10.16 -24.12
CA PHE A 352 -1.35 8.81 -24.68
C PHE A 352 0.01 8.11 -24.63
N VAL A 353 0.01 6.89 -24.08
CA VAL A 353 1.22 6.06 -24.00
C VAL A 353 1.35 5.23 -25.27
N TRP A 354 2.31 5.62 -26.12
CA TRP A 354 2.63 4.92 -27.37
C TRP A 354 3.37 3.60 -27.12
N ASP A 355 4.37 3.61 -26.24
CA ASP A 355 5.11 2.42 -25.80
C ASP A 355 4.79 2.10 -24.35
N VAL A 356 3.93 1.10 -24.16
CA VAL A 356 3.51 0.62 -22.83
C VAL A 356 4.68 -0.04 -22.08
N HIS A 357 5.57 -0.73 -22.79
CA HIS A 357 6.71 -1.39 -22.16
C HIS A 357 7.74 -0.38 -21.66
N GLN A 358 7.99 0.68 -22.43
CA GLN A 358 8.85 1.77 -21.98
C GLN A 358 8.24 2.52 -20.80
N TRP A 359 6.94 2.85 -20.86
CA TRP A 359 6.25 3.50 -19.74
C TRP A 359 6.30 2.66 -18.46
N GLN A 360 6.07 1.34 -18.55
CA GLN A 360 6.18 0.45 -17.39
C GLN A 360 7.61 0.42 -16.82
N TRP A 361 8.62 0.44 -17.70
CA TRP A 361 10.02 0.52 -17.29
C TRP A 361 10.31 1.83 -16.57
N ASP A 362 9.84 2.97 -17.10
CA ASP A 362 10.02 4.30 -16.49
C ASP A 362 9.36 4.40 -15.11
N GLN A 363 8.16 3.82 -14.94
CA GLN A 363 7.49 3.79 -13.63
C GLN A 363 8.30 3.00 -12.59
N ALA A 364 8.76 1.80 -12.96
CA ALA A 364 9.58 0.98 -12.06
C ALA A 364 10.95 1.61 -11.76
N TYR A 365 11.54 2.30 -12.74
CA TYR A 365 12.77 3.07 -12.55
C TYR A 365 12.55 4.25 -11.57
N ASN A 366 11.43 4.97 -11.67
CA ASN A 366 11.07 6.02 -10.71
C ASN A 366 10.82 5.46 -9.30
N GLU A 367 10.19 4.29 -9.19
CA GLU A 367 10.01 3.59 -7.91
C GLU A 367 11.38 3.18 -7.31
N LEU A 368 12.33 2.76 -8.15
CA LEU A 368 13.71 2.49 -7.72
C LEU A 368 14.42 3.76 -7.22
N LEU A 369 14.21 4.91 -7.85
CA LEU A 369 14.75 6.20 -7.38
C LEU A 369 14.23 6.54 -5.98
N GLN A 370 12.92 6.40 -5.74
CA GLN A 370 12.31 6.61 -4.43
C GLN A 370 12.86 5.62 -3.39
N PHE A 371 13.03 4.35 -3.78
CA PHE A 371 13.65 3.35 -2.92
C PHE A 371 15.09 3.75 -2.55
N LYS A 372 15.88 4.20 -3.52
CA LYS A 372 17.26 4.65 -3.30
C LYS A 372 17.32 5.85 -2.36
N GLU A 373 16.44 6.84 -2.54
CA GLU A 373 16.37 8.01 -1.66
C GLU A 373 16.10 7.60 -0.21
N LYS A 374 15.18 6.65 0.00
CA LYS A 374 14.80 6.18 1.34
C LYS A 374 15.84 5.27 2.01
N HIS A 375 16.50 4.40 1.23
CA HIS A 375 17.37 3.33 1.75
C HIS A 375 18.86 3.55 1.46
N ASN A 376 19.19 4.62 0.74
CA ASN A 376 20.54 4.98 0.29
C ASN A 376 21.26 3.87 -0.51
N HIS A 377 20.51 2.95 -1.13
CA HIS A 377 21.03 1.89 -1.98
C HIS A 377 19.97 1.40 -2.98
N THR A 378 20.39 0.77 -4.08
CA THR A 378 19.47 0.18 -5.08
C THR A 378 19.24 -1.31 -4.90
N ASN A 379 19.73 -1.91 -3.80
CA ASN A 379 19.57 -3.34 -3.56
C ASN A 379 18.18 -3.67 -3.00
N VAL A 380 17.23 -3.84 -3.91
CA VAL A 380 15.85 -4.19 -3.56
C VAL A 380 15.72 -5.71 -3.40
N PRO A 381 15.24 -6.23 -2.25
CA PRO A 381 14.95 -7.65 -2.08
C PRO A 381 13.84 -8.12 -3.03
N MET A 382 13.91 -9.36 -3.50
CA MET A 382 12.87 -9.94 -4.37
C MET A 382 11.49 -9.97 -3.68
N SER A 383 11.46 -10.06 -2.35
CA SER A 383 10.23 -10.00 -1.55
C SER A 383 9.57 -8.61 -1.46
N TYR A 384 10.21 -7.57 -2.01
CA TYR A 384 9.69 -6.20 -2.01
C TYR A 384 8.56 -5.96 -3.04
N GLY A 385 7.97 -7.02 -3.59
CA GLY A 385 6.87 -6.95 -4.55
C GLY A 385 7.33 -6.65 -5.98
N GLY A 386 6.55 -5.83 -6.70
CA GLY A 386 6.76 -5.55 -8.12
C GLY A 386 8.15 -4.99 -8.44
N LEU A 387 8.62 -4.03 -7.64
CA LEU A 387 9.97 -3.47 -7.78
C LEU A 387 11.07 -4.49 -7.55
N GLY A 388 10.91 -5.41 -6.58
CA GLY A 388 11.88 -6.47 -6.30
C GLY A 388 12.04 -7.42 -7.48
N LEU A 389 10.92 -7.82 -8.10
CA LEU A 389 10.91 -8.61 -9.33
C LEU A 389 11.53 -7.85 -10.51
N TRP A 390 11.19 -6.57 -10.66
CA TRP A 390 11.74 -5.73 -11.73
C TRP A 390 13.26 -5.57 -11.61
N VAL A 391 13.80 -5.30 -10.41
CA VAL A 391 15.24 -5.22 -10.14
C VAL A 391 15.94 -6.54 -10.45
N PHE A 392 15.33 -7.67 -10.08
CA PHE A 392 15.84 -8.99 -10.43
C PHE A 392 15.91 -9.19 -11.95
N ASN A 393 14.87 -8.77 -12.68
CA ASN A 393 14.85 -8.85 -14.14
C ASN A 393 15.91 -7.94 -14.76
N GLN A 394 16.15 -6.72 -14.25
CA GLN A 394 17.22 -5.85 -14.75
C GLN A 394 18.62 -6.50 -14.62
N ARG A 395 18.87 -7.22 -13.52
CA ARG A 395 20.12 -7.97 -13.33
C ARG A 395 20.22 -9.14 -14.31
N SER A 396 19.12 -9.86 -14.55
CA SER A 396 19.05 -10.95 -15.53
C SER A 396 19.27 -10.45 -16.96
N ASP A 397 18.63 -9.34 -17.32
CA ASP A 397 18.77 -8.68 -18.62
C ASP A 397 20.20 -8.18 -18.85
N TYR A 398 20.82 -7.59 -17.83
CA TYR A 398 22.23 -7.18 -17.90
C TYR A 398 23.17 -8.39 -18.10
N ASN A 399 22.93 -9.50 -17.39
CA ASN A 399 23.73 -10.71 -17.57
C ASN A 399 23.58 -11.32 -18.96
N ALA A 400 22.38 -11.29 -19.54
CA ALA A 400 22.15 -11.70 -20.92
C ALA A 400 22.87 -10.77 -21.92
N TYR A 401 22.75 -9.45 -21.72
CA TYR A 401 23.43 -8.42 -22.50
C TYR A 401 24.96 -8.61 -22.50
N LYS A 402 25.56 -8.81 -21.32
CA LYS A 402 27.00 -9.05 -21.15
C LYS A 402 27.47 -10.32 -21.88
N LYS A 403 26.61 -11.33 -22.01
CA LYS A 403 26.88 -12.58 -22.73
C LYS A 403 26.57 -12.50 -24.23
N GLY A 404 26.21 -11.32 -24.76
CA GLY A 404 25.84 -11.13 -26.16
C GLY A 404 24.52 -11.82 -26.55
N LYS A 405 23.66 -12.15 -25.58
CA LYS A 405 22.35 -12.76 -25.83
C LYS A 405 21.30 -11.67 -26.00
N GLN A 406 20.18 -12.03 -26.66
CA GLN A 406 19.01 -11.15 -26.73
C GLN A 406 18.55 -10.77 -25.32
N SER A 407 18.40 -9.47 -25.09
CA SER A 407 18.12 -8.88 -23.78
C SER A 407 17.21 -7.67 -23.93
N GLY A 408 16.38 -7.40 -22.90
CA GLY A 408 15.63 -6.14 -22.78
C GLY A 408 16.47 -4.95 -22.32
N MET A 409 17.77 -5.16 -22.05
CA MET A 409 18.72 -4.13 -21.66
C MET A 409 19.21 -3.34 -22.88
N THR A 410 18.76 -2.10 -23.03
CA THR A 410 19.24 -1.18 -24.06
C THR A 410 20.40 -0.32 -23.53
N PRO A 411 21.24 0.28 -24.40
CA PRO A 411 22.31 1.18 -23.96
C PRO A 411 21.81 2.34 -23.09
N ALA A 412 20.67 2.95 -23.45
CA ALA A 412 20.06 4.03 -22.67
C ALA A 412 19.60 3.56 -21.26
N ARG A 413 19.01 2.37 -21.16
CA ARG A 413 18.61 1.79 -19.86
C ARG A 413 19.83 1.48 -18.99
N LEU A 414 20.90 0.98 -19.61
CA LEU A 414 22.16 0.71 -18.94
C LEU A 414 22.76 1.99 -18.35
N GLU A 415 22.82 3.07 -19.14
CA GLU A 415 23.34 4.37 -18.70
C GLU A 415 22.54 4.95 -17.53
N LEU A 416 21.20 4.90 -17.59
CA LEU A 416 20.33 5.35 -16.51
C LEU A 416 20.58 4.58 -15.20
N LEU A 417 20.65 3.25 -15.28
CA LEU A 417 20.93 2.39 -14.13
C LEU A 417 22.34 2.63 -13.57
N GLN A 418 23.34 2.81 -14.44
CA GLN A 418 24.71 3.16 -14.01
C GLN A 418 24.76 4.51 -13.31
N LYS A 419 24.07 5.52 -13.83
CA LYS A 419 24.02 6.87 -13.25
C LYS A 419 23.51 6.89 -11.81
N ILE A 420 22.58 5.99 -11.48
CA ILE A 420 22.05 5.89 -10.11
C ILE A 420 22.86 4.93 -9.22
N GLY A 421 23.99 4.41 -9.70
CA GLY A 421 24.83 3.48 -8.95
C GLY A 421 24.16 2.10 -8.77
N PHE A 422 23.39 1.66 -9.76
CA PHE A 422 22.70 0.39 -9.68
C PHE A 422 23.67 -0.79 -9.61
N VAL A 423 23.51 -1.63 -8.59
CA VAL A 423 24.33 -2.84 -8.42
C VAL A 423 23.77 -3.98 -9.26
N PHE A 424 24.40 -4.21 -10.43
CA PHE A 424 24.05 -5.29 -11.35
C PHE A 424 24.48 -6.67 -10.85
N ASP A 425 25.64 -6.76 -10.20
CA ASP A 425 26.19 -8.02 -9.68
C ASP A 425 26.34 -7.93 -8.15
N LEU A 426 25.40 -8.56 -7.43
CA LEU A 426 25.49 -8.69 -5.97
C LEU A 426 26.60 -9.66 -5.55
N GLY A 427 26.95 -10.62 -6.39
CA GLY A 427 28.00 -11.60 -6.12
C GLY A 427 29.36 -10.90 -5.97
N GLN A 428 29.71 -10.02 -6.91
CA GLN A 428 30.97 -9.26 -6.84
C GLN A 428 31.10 -8.40 -5.57
N ARG A 429 30.03 -7.68 -5.18
CA ARG A 429 30.06 -6.83 -3.97
C ARG A 429 30.16 -7.66 -2.69
N ILE A 430 29.41 -8.77 -2.60
CA ILE A 430 29.51 -9.67 -1.44
C ILE A 430 30.91 -10.28 -1.38
N THR A 431 31.50 -10.64 -2.51
CA THR A 431 32.89 -11.12 -2.55
C THR A 431 33.88 -10.04 -2.13
N SER A 432 33.75 -8.78 -2.59
CA SER A 432 34.67 -7.71 -2.20
C SER A 432 34.56 -7.34 -0.72
N GLU A 433 33.36 -7.30 -0.15
CA GLU A 433 33.16 -7.07 1.29
C GLU A 433 33.66 -8.26 2.14
N ALA A 434 33.54 -9.49 1.63
CA ALA A 434 34.07 -10.68 2.29
C ALA A 434 35.60 -10.77 2.17
N ASP A 435 36.17 -10.33 1.05
CA ASP A 435 37.61 -10.26 0.83
C ASP A 435 38.23 -9.13 1.68
N ALA A 436 37.57 -7.97 1.81
CA ALA A 436 37.99 -6.89 2.70
C ALA A 436 37.97 -7.31 4.19
N ARG A 437 36.90 -8.00 4.63
CA ARG A 437 36.83 -8.56 5.99
C ARG A 437 37.89 -9.62 6.25
N TRP A 438 38.18 -10.45 5.25
CA TRP A 438 39.23 -11.45 5.35
C TRP A 438 40.62 -10.80 5.43
N GLN A 439 40.88 -9.77 4.63
CA GLN A 439 42.13 -9.01 4.66
C GLN A 439 42.33 -8.28 6.00
N ALA A 440 41.27 -7.73 6.58
CA ALA A 440 41.33 -7.09 7.90
C ALA A 440 41.78 -8.10 8.98
N ARG A 441 41.22 -9.32 8.98
CA ARG A 441 41.65 -10.38 9.90
C ARG A 441 43.08 -10.86 9.66
N LEU A 442 43.53 -10.88 8.40
CA LEU A 442 44.92 -11.16 8.07
C LEU A 442 45.86 -10.09 8.63
N ASN A 443 45.49 -8.81 8.57
CA ASN A 443 46.27 -7.71 9.13
C ASN A 443 46.31 -7.78 10.67
N GLU A 444 45.18 -8.06 11.33
CA GLU A 444 45.13 -8.28 12.78
C GLU A 444 46.06 -9.43 13.22
N LEU A 445 46.17 -10.48 12.42
CA LEU A 445 47.09 -11.58 12.68
C LEU A 445 48.57 -11.15 12.58
N LYS A 446 48.92 -10.30 11.60
CA LYS A 446 50.28 -9.74 11.47
C LYS A 446 50.63 -8.84 12.65
N GLU A 447 49.70 -7.98 13.07
CA GLU A 447 49.88 -7.12 14.26
C GLU A 447 50.05 -7.96 15.55
N TYR A 448 49.31 -9.06 15.65
CA TYR A 448 49.47 -10.00 16.77
C TYR A 448 50.85 -10.66 16.77
N GLU A 449 51.35 -11.09 15.61
CA GLU A 449 52.69 -11.66 15.46
C GLU A 449 53.78 -10.64 15.84
N GLU A 450 53.67 -9.40 15.38
CA GLU A 450 54.60 -8.33 15.72
C GLU A 450 54.64 -8.05 17.23
N LYS A 451 53.47 -8.08 17.88
CA LYS A 451 53.36 -7.80 19.32
C LYS A 451 53.81 -8.94 20.22
N TRP A 452 53.59 -10.19 19.83
CA TRP A 452 53.80 -11.37 20.69
C TRP A 452 54.87 -12.34 20.19
N GLY A 453 55.44 -12.10 19.00
CA GLY A 453 56.42 -12.97 18.36
C GLY A 453 55.88 -14.35 17.99
N THR A 454 54.55 -14.53 17.94
CA THR A 454 53.91 -15.81 17.66
C THR A 454 52.58 -15.64 16.93
N LEU A 455 52.28 -16.57 16.04
CA LEU A 455 51.00 -16.68 15.33
C LEU A 455 49.99 -17.56 16.08
N GLN A 456 50.38 -18.10 17.25
CA GLN A 456 49.47 -18.83 18.14
C GLN A 456 48.64 -17.84 18.95
N VAL A 457 47.53 -17.43 18.37
CA VAL A 457 46.56 -16.56 19.03
C VAL A 457 45.98 -17.31 20.22
N LYS A 458 46.00 -16.71 21.42
CA LYS A 458 45.34 -17.26 22.61
C LYS A 458 43.90 -16.72 22.70
N GLN A 459 42.95 -17.57 23.10
CA GLN A 459 41.56 -17.16 23.33
C GLN A 459 41.44 -15.97 24.28
N SER A 460 42.28 -15.95 25.33
CA SER A 460 42.35 -14.88 26.33
C SER A 460 42.87 -13.54 25.80
N HIS A 461 43.56 -13.53 24.66
CA HIS A 461 44.06 -12.29 24.05
C HIS A 461 43.08 -11.72 23.04
N ASN A 462 42.51 -12.57 22.16
CA ASN A 462 41.52 -12.16 21.18
C ASN A 462 40.69 -13.37 20.70
N LEU A 463 39.50 -13.54 21.26
CA LEU A 463 38.59 -14.65 20.94
C LEU A 463 38.16 -14.67 19.47
N THR A 464 37.94 -13.51 18.86
CA THR A 464 37.48 -13.40 17.47
C THR A 464 38.58 -13.79 16.48
N LEU A 465 39.80 -13.31 16.69
CA LEU A 465 40.96 -13.67 15.88
C LEU A 465 41.35 -15.13 16.10
N TYR A 466 41.25 -15.65 17.33
CA TYR A 466 41.43 -17.07 17.63
C TYR A 466 40.47 -17.96 16.82
N ASN A 467 39.16 -17.68 16.89
CA ASN A 467 38.15 -18.45 16.18
C ASN A 467 38.34 -18.37 14.65
N TRP A 468 38.72 -17.19 14.15
CA TRP A 468 39.05 -17.01 12.74
C TRP A 468 40.27 -17.85 12.33
N CYS A 469 41.34 -17.86 13.14
CA CYS A 469 42.53 -18.68 12.92
C CYS A 469 42.22 -20.18 12.89
N GLN A 470 41.44 -20.68 13.84
CA GLN A 470 40.99 -22.08 13.88
C GLN A 470 40.20 -22.44 12.62
N HIS A 471 39.32 -21.55 12.19
CA HIS A 471 38.54 -21.74 10.96
C HIS A 471 39.43 -21.76 9.71
N GLN A 472 40.42 -20.86 9.59
CA GLN A 472 41.35 -20.87 8.45
C GLN A 472 42.17 -22.18 8.41
N ARG A 473 42.63 -22.70 9.56
CA ARG A 473 43.34 -24.00 9.63
C ARG A 473 42.46 -25.15 9.15
N ALA A 474 41.20 -25.22 9.60
CA ALA A 474 40.26 -26.24 9.14
C ALA A 474 39.98 -26.15 7.63
N MET A 475 39.89 -24.93 7.08
CA MET A 475 39.67 -24.70 5.65
C MET A 475 40.89 -25.06 4.79
N LEU A 476 42.12 -24.81 5.30
CA LEU A 476 43.37 -25.26 4.66
C LEU A 476 43.46 -26.80 4.62
N GLN A 477 43.12 -27.48 5.72
CA GLN A 477 43.08 -28.95 5.76
C GLN A 477 42.09 -29.54 4.75
N ARG A 478 40.94 -28.88 4.56
CA ARG A 478 39.89 -29.29 3.61
C ARG A 478 40.13 -28.85 2.18
N LYS A 479 41.20 -28.09 1.88
CA LYS A 479 41.48 -27.48 0.56
C LYS A 479 40.32 -26.62 0.03
N GLN A 480 39.66 -25.88 0.91
CA GLN A 480 38.49 -25.04 0.59
C GLN A 480 38.81 -23.54 0.58
N LEU A 481 40.08 -23.16 0.72
CA LEU A 481 40.53 -21.77 0.65
C LEU A 481 40.76 -21.33 -0.80
N LYS A 482 40.47 -20.07 -1.12
CA LYS A 482 40.92 -19.45 -2.38
C LYS A 482 42.46 -19.47 -2.42
N LYS A 483 43.05 -19.71 -3.61
CA LYS A 483 44.51 -19.80 -3.80
C LYS A 483 45.26 -18.57 -3.25
N GLU A 484 44.78 -17.37 -3.54
CA GLU A 484 45.36 -16.10 -3.06
C GLU A 484 45.41 -16.00 -1.53
N ARG A 485 44.36 -16.50 -0.85
CA ARG A 485 44.26 -16.51 0.62
C ARG A 485 45.18 -17.54 1.23
N GLU A 486 45.33 -18.68 0.55
CA GLU A 486 46.24 -19.74 0.95
C GLU A 486 47.67 -19.20 0.87
N ASP A 487 48.08 -18.68 -0.28
CA ASP A 487 49.42 -18.12 -0.50
C ASP A 487 49.78 -17.05 0.54
N ALA A 488 48.83 -16.16 0.87
CA ALA A 488 49.02 -15.15 1.91
C ALA A 488 49.23 -15.73 3.32
N LEU A 489 48.46 -16.74 3.72
CA LEU A 489 48.67 -17.42 5.02
C LEU A 489 49.96 -18.24 5.04
N ARG A 490 50.33 -18.87 3.91
CA ARG A 490 51.59 -19.61 3.80
C ARG A 490 52.79 -18.68 3.93
N SER A 491 52.72 -17.49 3.32
CA SER A 491 53.79 -16.48 3.38
C SER A 491 54.05 -15.96 4.80
N LEU A 492 53.03 -15.98 5.66
CA LEU A 492 53.16 -15.62 7.07
C LEU A 492 53.68 -16.75 7.95
N GLY A 493 53.92 -17.96 7.44
CA GLY A 493 54.33 -19.07 8.31
C GLY A 493 53.21 -19.57 9.24
N PHE A 494 51.94 -19.28 8.92
CA PHE A 494 50.74 -19.66 9.68
C PHE A 494 50.47 -21.19 9.75
N LEU A 495 51.40 -22.00 9.25
CA LEU A 495 51.27 -23.44 9.03
C LEU A 495 51.89 -24.32 10.11
N ASN A 496 52.52 -23.77 11.16
CA ASN A 496 53.02 -24.59 12.25
C ASN A 496 52.03 -24.70 13.42
N PRO A 497 51.83 -25.92 13.97
CA PRO A 497 50.76 -26.29 14.90
C PRO A 497 50.53 -25.29 16.03
#